data_AF-A0A4R9K400-F1
#
_entry.id   AF-A0A4R9K400-F1
#
_cell.length_a   1.000
_cell.length_b   1.000
_cell.length_c   1.000
_cell.angle_alpha   90.00
_cell.angle_beta   90.00
_cell.angle_gamma   90.00
#
_symmetry.space_group_name_H-M   'P 1'
#
loop_
_entity.id
_entity.type
_entity.pdbx_description
1 polymer ?
#
loop_
_entity_poly.entity_id
_entity_poly.type
_entity_poly.pdbx_seq_one_letter_code
_entity_poly.pdbx_strand_id
1 'polypeptide(L)'
;MNHPILYLEYLKEKRTIKRLTLLRKSISYTFLLVFFYFLFSVSYTASPSIVILNYLALYTSVSGLIFLKVFEIPRCIQDVLKERDDAKIFQLTEHYRSEILDSLARNLNLFDSKVDYGKLQAEGIIGLFRLDQRLPWSKIGLAYLIVYLFTVLFLCTYLTLDFLETGFSRP
;
A
#
# COMPACT_ATOMS: atom_id res chain seq x y z
N MET A 1 -16.59 -28.62 1.18
CA MET A 1 -16.36 -27.81 -0.04
C MET A 1 -16.36 -26.33 0.34
N ASN A 2 -15.23 -25.77 0.78
CA ASN A 2 -15.09 -24.35 1.19
C ASN A 2 -14.26 -23.51 0.18
N HIS A 3 -14.10 -24.01 -1.04
CA HIS A 3 -13.07 -23.56 -1.99
C HIS A 3 -13.23 -22.15 -2.60
N PRO A 4 -14.43 -21.52 -2.74
CA PRO A 4 -14.50 -20.19 -3.35
C PRO A 4 -14.19 -19.04 -2.39
N ILE A 5 -14.31 -19.23 -1.07
CA ILE A 5 -14.28 -18.10 -0.12
C ILE A 5 -12.88 -17.48 -0.02
N LEU A 6 -11.84 -18.29 0.12
CA LEU A 6 -10.45 -17.80 0.23
C LEU A 6 -10.00 -17.10 -1.07
N TYR A 7 -10.37 -17.66 -2.22
CA TYR A 7 -10.06 -17.05 -3.51
C TYR A 7 -10.81 -15.72 -3.71
N LEU A 8 -12.07 -15.65 -3.27
CA LEU A 8 -12.83 -14.40 -3.26
C LEU A 8 -12.23 -13.35 -2.31
N GLU A 9 -11.71 -13.77 -1.15
CA GLU A 9 -10.98 -12.90 -0.23
C GLU A 9 -9.70 -12.34 -0.88
N TYR A 10 -8.93 -13.20 -1.56
CA TYR A 10 -7.76 -12.78 -2.34
C TYR A 10 -8.13 -11.75 -3.43
N LEU A 11 -9.19 -12.01 -4.19
CA LEU A 11 -9.67 -11.06 -5.20
C LEU A 11 -10.13 -9.74 -4.59
N LYS A 12 -10.80 -9.79 -3.43
CA LYS A 12 -11.22 -8.61 -2.67
C LYS A 12 -10.01 -7.81 -2.19
N GLU A 13 -8.97 -8.48 -1.69
CA GLU A 13 -7.70 -7.87 -1.30
C GLU A 13 -7.05 -7.15 -2.50
N LYS A 14 -6.91 -7.83 -3.64
CA LYS A 14 -6.37 -7.24 -4.89
C LYS A 14 -7.14 -5.99 -5.35
N ARG A 15 -8.48 -6.02 -5.30
CA ARG A 15 -9.32 -4.85 -5.60
C ARG A 15 -9.11 -3.71 -4.61
N THR A 16 -8.95 -4.04 -3.33
CA THR A 16 -8.75 -3.06 -2.25
C THR A 16 -7.41 -2.34 -2.42
N ILE A 17 -6.34 -3.08 -2.72
CA ILE A 17 -5.01 -2.52 -3.02
C ILE A 17 -5.09 -1.56 -4.21
N LYS A 18 -5.79 -1.95 -5.29
CA LYS A 18 -5.97 -1.11 -6.47
C LYS A 18 -6.71 0.19 -6.14
N ARG A 19 -7.80 0.12 -5.36
CA ARG A 19 -8.57 1.29 -4.92
C ARG A 19 -7.74 2.21 -4.03
N LEU A 20 -6.98 1.67 -3.07
CA LEU A 20 -6.15 2.45 -2.17
C LEU A 20 -4.98 3.12 -2.91
N THR A 21 -4.40 2.44 -3.90
CA THR A 21 -3.39 3.03 -4.78
C THR A 21 -3.95 4.21 -5.58
N LEU A 22 -5.18 4.07 -6.09
CA LEU A 22 -5.86 5.14 -6.83
C LEU A 22 -6.22 6.32 -5.92
N LEU A 23 -6.76 6.05 -4.73
CA LEU A 23 -7.07 7.07 -3.72
C LEU A 23 -5.81 7.86 -3.34
N ARG A 24 -4.70 7.17 -3.06
CA ARG A 24 -3.41 7.82 -2.76
C ARG A 24 -2.96 8.74 -3.90
N LYS A 25 -2.99 8.26 -5.15
CA LYS A 25 -2.62 9.08 -6.31
C LYS A 25 -3.51 10.32 -6.41
N SER A 26 -4.82 10.14 -6.20
CA SER A 26 -5.78 11.25 -6.20
C SER A 26 -5.43 12.29 -5.14
N ILE A 27 -5.20 11.88 -3.88
CA ILE A 27 -4.85 12.79 -2.78
C ILE A 27 -3.55 13.54 -3.10
N SER A 28 -2.52 12.84 -3.57
CA SER A 28 -1.24 13.46 -3.91
C SER A 28 -1.38 14.48 -5.04
N TYR A 29 -2.18 14.20 -6.06
CA TYR A 29 -2.46 15.16 -7.14
C TYR A 29 -3.28 16.34 -6.66
N THR A 30 -4.25 16.15 -5.75
CA THR A 30 -4.99 17.25 -5.15
C THR A 30 -4.06 18.20 -4.41
N PHE A 31 -3.15 17.69 -3.56
CA PHE A 31 -2.17 18.57 -2.88
C PHE A 31 -1.26 19.29 -3.88
N LEU A 32 -0.84 18.62 -4.95
CA LEU A 32 -0.01 19.24 -5.98
C LEU A 32 -0.76 20.34 -6.75
N LEU A 33 -2.03 20.13 -7.08
CA LEU A 33 -2.88 21.14 -7.74
C LEU A 33 -3.10 22.35 -6.84
N VAL A 34 -3.38 22.13 -5.55
CA VAL A 34 -3.52 23.20 -4.55
C VAL A 34 -2.21 23.97 -4.44
N PHE A 35 -1.08 23.27 -4.36
CA PHE A 35 0.26 23.88 -4.37
C PHE A 35 0.48 24.74 -5.62
N PHE A 36 0.20 24.23 -6.82
CA PHE A 36 0.35 25.00 -8.06
C PHE A 36 -0.60 26.20 -8.14
N TYR A 37 -1.84 26.05 -7.69
CA TYR A 37 -2.79 27.15 -7.60
C TYR A 37 -2.21 28.28 -6.74
N PHE A 38 -1.69 27.98 -5.55
CA PHE A 38 -1.05 28.97 -4.70
C PHE A 38 0.23 29.55 -5.31
N LEU A 39 1.03 28.74 -6.01
CA LEU A 39 2.27 29.18 -6.66
C LEU A 39 2.03 30.19 -7.80
N PHE A 40 0.94 30.02 -8.56
CA PHE A 40 0.67 30.81 -9.77
C PHE A 40 -0.44 31.86 -9.62
N SER A 41 -1.39 31.68 -8.70
CA SER A 41 -2.53 32.59 -8.53
C SER A 41 -2.24 33.79 -7.64
N VAL A 42 -1.18 33.72 -6.83
CA VAL A 42 -0.92 34.72 -5.80
C VAL A 42 0.48 35.27 -6.05
N SER A 43 0.64 36.59 -6.16
CA SER A 43 1.93 37.29 -6.30
C SER A 43 2.81 37.18 -5.03
N TYR A 44 2.83 36.02 -4.38
CA TYR A 44 3.21 35.86 -2.98
C TYR A 44 4.58 35.21 -2.83
N THR A 45 5.38 35.87 -2.01
CA THR A 45 6.72 35.51 -1.57
C THR A 45 6.68 34.27 -0.68
N ALA A 46 7.43 33.23 -1.04
CA ALA A 46 7.97 32.14 -0.20
C ALA A 46 7.32 31.87 1.19
N SER A 47 5.99 31.75 1.27
CA SER A 47 5.30 31.53 2.55
C SER A 47 5.61 30.12 3.09
N PRO A 48 5.97 29.98 4.37
CA PRO A 48 6.21 28.68 5.01
C PRO A 48 5.06 27.67 4.79
N SER A 49 3.81 28.14 4.69
CA SER A 49 2.62 27.31 4.51
C SER A 49 2.57 26.61 3.14
N ILE A 50 3.11 27.24 2.08
CA ILE A 50 3.23 26.63 0.73
C ILE A 50 4.28 25.51 0.74
N VAL A 51 5.37 25.73 1.47
CA VAL A 51 6.43 24.73 1.64
C VAL A 51 5.87 23.50 2.37
N ILE A 52 5.05 23.71 3.42
CA ILE A 52 4.35 22.64 4.13
C ILE A 52 3.41 21.86 3.21
N LEU A 53 2.64 22.53 2.33
CA LEU A 53 1.78 21.85 1.33
C LEU A 53 2.57 20.95 0.38
N ASN A 54 3.72 21.43 -0.12
CA ASN A 54 4.58 20.62 -0.98
C ASN A 54 5.15 19.41 -0.23
N TYR A 55 5.64 19.61 1.00
CA TYR A 55 6.12 18.50 1.83
C TYR A 55 5.01 17.51 2.16
N LEU A 56 3.77 17.95 2.35
CA LEU A 56 2.62 17.08 2.57
C LEU A 56 2.32 16.22 1.34
N ALA A 57 2.44 16.78 0.13
CA ALA A 57 2.30 16.04 -1.13
C ALA A 57 3.40 14.98 -1.29
N LEU A 58 4.66 15.36 -1.04
CA LEU A 58 5.81 14.45 -1.07
C LEU A 58 5.68 13.35 -0.01
N TYR A 59 5.31 13.71 1.22
CA TYR A 59 5.12 12.78 2.32
C TYR A 59 4.00 11.78 2.02
N THR A 60 2.89 12.22 1.43
CA THR A 60 1.80 11.36 0.94
C THR A 60 2.27 10.38 -0.13
N SER A 61 3.09 10.86 -1.08
CA SER A 61 3.67 10.02 -2.13
C SER A 61 4.62 8.95 -1.58
N VAL A 62 5.55 9.33 -0.69
CA VAL A 62 6.51 8.42 -0.06
C VAL A 62 5.81 7.42 0.84
N SER A 63 4.83 7.85 1.63
CA SER A 63 3.96 6.99 2.45
C SER A 63 3.29 5.89 1.62
N GLY A 64 3.03 6.19 0.35
CA GLY A 64 2.56 5.23 -0.62
C GLY A 64 3.46 4.03 -0.86
N LEU A 65 4.78 4.22 -0.81
CA LEU A 65 5.75 3.14 -1.02
C LEU A 65 5.72 2.15 0.14
N ILE A 66 5.61 2.68 1.37
CA ILE A 66 5.45 1.85 2.57
C ILE A 66 4.14 1.07 2.47
N PHE A 67 3.04 1.73 2.08
CA PHE A 67 1.76 1.06 1.88
C PHE A 67 1.84 -0.08 0.84
N LEU A 68 2.56 0.11 -0.27
CA LEU A 68 2.77 -0.95 -1.26
C LEU A 68 3.50 -2.16 -0.67
N LYS A 69 4.47 -1.94 0.22
CA LYS A 69 5.17 -3.03 0.92
C LYS A 69 4.29 -3.82 1.87
N VAL A 70 3.29 -3.18 2.50
CA VAL A 70 2.30 -3.85 3.36
C VAL A 70 1.51 -4.94 2.63
N PHE A 71 1.17 -4.67 1.36
CA PHE A 71 0.34 -5.54 0.54
C PHE A 71 1.12 -6.30 -0.53
N GLU A 72 2.45 -6.33 -0.40
CA GLU A 72 3.33 -6.99 -1.37
C GLU A 72 3.10 -8.52 -1.40
N ILE A 73 2.81 -9.12 -0.25
CA ILE A 73 2.46 -10.54 -0.13
C ILE A 73 0.99 -10.65 0.31
N PRO A 74 0.12 -11.37 -0.43
CA PRO A 74 -1.26 -11.63 -0.04
C PRO A 74 -1.35 -12.32 1.32
N ARG A 75 -2.39 -12.01 2.10
CA ARG A 75 -2.55 -12.59 3.46
C ARG A 75 -2.57 -14.11 3.46
N CYS A 76 -3.27 -14.71 2.49
CA CYS A 76 -3.34 -16.16 2.34
C CYS A 76 -1.97 -16.84 2.14
N ILE A 77 -0.97 -16.11 1.61
CA ILE A 77 0.40 -16.61 1.46
C ILE A 77 1.23 -16.31 2.71
N GLN A 78 0.97 -15.20 3.40
CA GLN A 78 1.63 -14.91 4.68
C GLN A 78 1.31 -15.98 5.74
N ASP A 79 0.11 -16.55 5.71
CA ASP A 79 -0.31 -17.60 6.64
C ASP A 79 0.51 -18.90 6.46
N VAL A 80 1.06 -19.17 5.27
CA VAL A 80 1.96 -20.32 5.00
C VAL A 80 3.22 -20.28 5.88
N LEU A 81 3.71 -19.09 6.22
CA LEU A 81 4.87 -18.97 7.11
C LEU A 81 4.57 -19.51 8.51
N LYS A 82 3.33 -19.38 8.99
CA LYS A 82 2.90 -19.76 10.34
C LYS A 82 2.31 -21.17 10.39
N GLU A 83 1.44 -21.49 9.44
CA GLU A 83 0.63 -22.70 9.41
C GLU A 83 1.23 -23.80 8.53
N ARG A 84 2.31 -23.51 7.78
CA ARG A 84 2.98 -24.47 6.87
C ARG A 84 1.97 -25.14 5.94
N ASP A 85 1.94 -26.47 5.88
CA ASP A 85 1.03 -27.24 5.00
C ASP A 85 -0.43 -27.22 5.47
N ASP A 86 -0.70 -26.83 6.71
CA ASP A 86 -2.06 -26.63 7.22
C ASP A 86 -2.69 -25.30 6.78
N ALA A 87 -1.89 -24.44 6.13
CA ALA A 87 -2.35 -23.13 5.68
C ALA A 87 -3.53 -23.25 4.71
N LYS A 88 -4.49 -22.33 4.83
CA LYS A 88 -5.73 -22.37 4.05
C LYS A 88 -5.54 -22.34 2.53
N ILE A 89 -4.37 -21.91 2.04
CA ILE A 89 -4.04 -21.96 0.61
C ILE A 89 -3.93 -23.40 0.08
N PHE A 90 -3.55 -24.38 0.92
CA PHE A 90 -3.49 -25.80 0.55
C PHE A 90 -4.88 -26.44 0.46
N GLN A 91 -5.89 -25.78 1.04
CA GLN A 91 -7.28 -26.20 0.90
C GLN A 91 -7.89 -25.74 -0.43
N LEU A 92 -7.22 -24.91 -1.23
CA LEU A 92 -7.68 -24.53 -2.56
C LEU A 92 -7.39 -25.63 -3.59
N THR A 93 -8.23 -25.71 -4.63
CA THR A 93 -7.92 -26.52 -5.82
C THR A 93 -6.60 -26.06 -6.44
N GLU A 94 -5.83 -26.99 -7.00
CA GLU A 94 -4.52 -26.71 -7.63
C GLU A 94 -4.57 -25.55 -8.63
N HIS A 95 -5.67 -25.44 -9.40
CA HIS A 95 -5.88 -24.35 -10.35
C HIS A 95 -5.87 -22.96 -9.68
N TYR A 96 -6.68 -22.75 -8.63
CA TYR A 96 -6.75 -21.46 -7.93
C TYR A 96 -5.46 -21.16 -7.17
N ARG A 97 -4.85 -22.19 -6.56
CA ARG A 97 -3.54 -22.04 -5.90
C ARG A 97 -2.48 -21.59 -6.90
N SER A 98 -2.42 -22.24 -8.07
CA SER A 98 -1.49 -21.87 -9.14
C SER A 98 -1.71 -20.44 -9.60
N GLU A 99 -2.96 -20.00 -9.75
CA GLU A 99 -3.26 -18.62 -10.20
C GLU A 99 -2.79 -17.56 -9.19
N ILE A 100 -3.01 -17.79 -7.89
CA ILE A 100 -2.56 -16.88 -6.84
C ILE A 100 -1.02 -16.79 -6.83
N LEU A 101 -0.35 -17.96 -6.84
CA LEU A 101 1.11 -18.04 -6.76
C LEU A 101 1.78 -17.52 -8.03
N ASP A 102 1.23 -17.81 -9.21
CA ASP A 102 1.69 -17.25 -10.49
C ASP A 102 1.55 -15.72 -10.49
N SER A 103 0.37 -15.21 -10.12
CA SER A 103 0.16 -13.77 -10.03
C SER A 103 1.13 -13.11 -9.06
N LEU A 104 1.48 -13.76 -7.94
CA LEU A 104 2.46 -13.23 -7.00
C LEU A 104 3.89 -13.27 -7.59
N ALA A 105 4.27 -14.39 -8.20
CA ALA A 105 5.60 -14.55 -8.81
C ALA A 105 5.84 -13.51 -9.90
N ARG A 106 4.83 -13.23 -10.75
CA ARG A 106 4.91 -12.16 -11.74
C ARG A 106 5.06 -10.78 -11.11
N ASN A 107 4.28 -10.48 -10.07
CA ASN A 107 4.36 -9.19 -9.38
C ASN A 107 5.72 -8.95 -8.72
N LEU A 108 6.42 -10.02 -8.32
CA LEU A 108 7.74 -9.96 -7.68
C LEU A 108 8.90 -10.17 -8.65
N ASN A 109 8.64 -10.33 -9.95
CA ASN A 109 9.63 -10.70 -10.97
C ASN A 109 10.38 -12.01 -10.64
N LEU A 110 9.68 -12.97 -10.04
CA LEU A 110 10.17 -14.31 -9.69
C LEU A 110 9.53 -15.41 -10.56
N PHE A 111 8.79 -15.01 -11.61
CA PHE A 111 8.07 -15.95 -12.45
C PHE A 111 9.02 -16.81 -13.28
N ASP A 112 8.96 -18.12 -13.06
CA ASP A 112 9.54 -19.16 -13.90
C ASP A 112 8.43 -20.07 -14.46
N SER A 113 8.41 -20.23 -15.79
CA SER A 113 7.50 -21.12 -16.52
C SER A 113 7.68 -22.61 -16.23
N LYS A 114 8.83 -23.01 -15.66
CA LYS A 114 9.15 -24.42 -15.35
C LYS A 114 8.65 -24.86 -13.99
N VAL A 115 8.19 -23.93 -13.15
CA VAL A 115 7.71 -24.22 -11.79
C VAL A 115 6.22 -24.55 -11.84
N ASP A 116 5.85 -25.73 -11.36
CA ASP A 116 4.45 -26.11 -11.15
C ASP A 116 3.96 -25.49 -9.83
N TYR A 117 3.60 -24.20 -9.88
CA TYR A 117 3.11 -23.46 -8.71
C TYR A 117 1.91 -24.14 -8.03
N GLY A 118 1.09 -24.80 -8.83
CA GLY A 118 -0.06 -25.55 -8.39
C GLY A 118 0.28 -26.71 -7.46
N LYS A 119 1.53 -27.19 -7.39
CA LYS A 119 1.95 -28.35 -6.56
C LYS A 119 3.06 -28.03 -5.55
N LEU A 120 3.44 -26.75 -5.41
CA LEU A 120 4.44 -26.35 -4.42
C LEU A 120 3.95 -26.69 -3.00
N GLN A 121 4.80 -27.36 -2.23
CA GLN A 121 4.65 -27.56 -0.78
C GLN A 121 4.99 -26.27 -0.02
N ALA A 122 4.65 -26.19 1.27
CA ALA A 122 4.87 -24.98 2.08
C ALA A 122 6.32 -24.48 2.02
N GLU A 123 7.29 -25.37 2.13
CA GLU A 123 8.72 -25.03 2.08
C GLU A 123 9.12 -24.43 0.74
N GLY A 124 8.56 -24.95 -0.36
CA GLY A 124 8.77 -24.41 -1.70
C GLY A 124 8.22 -22.99 -1.85
N ILE A 125 7.03 -22.71 -1.29
CA ILE A 125 6.44 -21.37 -1.27
C ILE A 125 7.28 -20.43 -0.41
N ILE A 126 7.68 -20.86 0.79
CA ILE A 126 8.49 -20.06 1.72
C ILE A 126 9.84 -19.71 1.10
N GLY A 127 10.53 -20.68 0.49
CA GLY A 127 11.82 -20.47 -0.14
C GLY A 127 11.73 -19.60 -1.39
N LEU A 128 10.74 -19.85 -2.26
CA LEU A 128 10.57 -19.08 -3.50
C LEU A 128 10.26 -17.61 -3.22
N PHE A 129 9.37 -17.33 -2.27
CA PHE A 129 8.98 -15.96 -1.93
C PHE A 129 9.81 -15.33 -0.80
N ARG A 130 10.76 -16.09 -0.24
CA ARG A 130 11.62 -15.72 0.91
C ARG A 130 10.80 -15.16 2.07
N LEU A 131 9.72 -15.85 2.43
CA LEU A 131 8.74 -15.37 3.41
C LEU A 131 9.36 -15.17 4.82
N ASP A 132 10.36 -15.97 5.14
CA ASP A 132 11.15 -15.94 6.38
C ASP A 132 12.05 -14.71 6.51
N GLN A 133 12.54 -14.17 5.39
CA GLN A 133 13.40 -12.98 5.36
C GLN A 133 12.60 -11.67 5.33
N ARG A 134 11.27 -11.75 5.23
CA ARG A 134 10.41 -10.58 5.09
C ARG A 134 10.06 -10.00 6.45
N LEU A 135 10.15 -8.67 6.52
CA LEU A 135 9.64 -7.92 7.67
C LEU A 135 8.11 -8.06 7.79
N PRO A 136 7.56 -8.02 9.01
CA PRO A 136 6.12 -8.11 9.25
C PRO A 136 5.43 -6.79 8.88
N TRP A 137 5.40 -6.49 7.58
CA TRP A 137 4.89 -5.23 7.04
C TRP A 137 3.43 -4.96 7.40
N SER A 138 2.61 -5.99 7.69
CA SER A 138 1.24 -5.78 8.15
C SER A 138 1.16 -5.02 9.49
N LYS A 139 2.06 -5.34 10.43
CA LYS A 139 2.14 -4.67 11.74
C LYS A 139 2.78 -3.29 11.62
N ILE A 140 3.92 -3.23 10.92
CA ILE A 140 4.68 -1.98 10.71
C ILE A 140 3.83 -0.97 9.95
N GLY A 141 3.14 -1.42 8.91
CA GLY A 141 2.25 -0.62 8.08
C GLY A 141 1.06 -0.05 8.83
N LEU A 142 0.47 -0.82 9.76
CA LEU A 142 -0.64 -0.33 10.58
C LEU A 142 -0.18 0.79 11.51
N ALA A 143 0.93 0.59 12.22
CA ALA A 143 1.51 1.61 13.08
C ALA A 143 1.87 2.87 12.28
N TYR A 144 2.49 2.70 11.10
CA TYR A 144 2.81 3.78 10.18
C TYR A 144 1.55 4.53 9.71
N LEU A 145 0.47 3.82 9.37
CA LEU A 145 -0.78 4.42 8.91
C LEU A 145 -1.39 5.34 9.98
N ILE A 146 -1.33 4.94 11.26
CA ILE A 146 -1.83 5.76 12.37
C ILE A 146 -1.03 7.05 12.47
N VAL A 147 0.30 6.96 12.47
CA VAL A 147 1.19 8.13 12.53
C VAL A 147 0.99 9.03 11.31
N TYR A 148 0.86 8.44 10.12
CA TYR A 148 0.58 9.14 8.88
C TYR A 148 -0.74 9.92 8.94
N LEU A 149 -1.83 9.27 9.35
CA LEU A 149 -3.15 9.92 9.46
C LEU A 149 -3.13 11.05 10.48
N PHE A 150 -2.50 10.84 11.63
CA PHE A 150 -2.35 11.88 12.64
C PHE A 150 -1.59 13.09 12.09
N THR A 151 -0.46 12.86 11.43
CA THR A 151 0.38 13.91 10.85
C THR A 151 -0.36 14.70 9.77
N VAL A 152 -1.03 14.01 8.85
CA VAL A 152 -1.79 14.65 7.77
C VAL A 152 -2.96 15.47 8.32
N LEU A 153 -3.72 14.91 9.26
CA LEU A 153 -4.84 15.64 9.88
C LEU A 153 -4.35 16.88 10.61
N PHE A 154 -3.31 16.76 11.43
CA PHE A 154 -2.73 17.88 12.15
C PHE A 154 -2.28 19.00 11.21
N LEU A 155 -1.53 18.67 10.15
CA LEU A 155 -1.04 19.64 9.18
C LEU A 155 -2.17 20.26 8.37
N CYS A 156 -3.17 19.48 7.95
CA CYS A 156 -4.34 20.01 7.25
C CYS A 156 -5.15 20.97 8.13
N THR A 157 -5.36 20.64 9.41
CA THR A 157 -6.03 21.54 10.36
C THR A 157 -5.23 22.82 10.54
N TYR A 158 -3.92 22.72 10.75
CA TYR A 158 -3.03 23.89 10.86
C TYR A 158 -3.10 24.78 9.63
N LEU A 159 -2.96 24.23 8.43
CA LEU A 159 -3.01 24.98 7.17
C LEU A 159 -4.37 25.63 6.95
N THR A 160 -5.45 24.96 7.35
CA THR A 160 -6.81 25.51 7.21
C THR A 160 -7.00 26.70 8.15
N LEU A 161 -6.54 26.61 9.40
CA LEU A 161 -6.61 27.71 10.36
C LEU A 161 -5.74 28.90 9.93
N ASP A 162 -4.50 28.65 9.49
CA ASP A 162 -3.59 29.70 9.02
C ASP A 162 -4.14 30.41 7.77
N PHE A 163 -4.77 29.67 6.86
CA PHE A 163 -5.49 30.26 5.72
C PHE A 163 -6.66 31.15 6.16
N LEU A 164 -7.48 30.69 7.10
CA LEU A 164 -8.64 31.45 7.57
C LEU A 164 -8.23 32.73 8.32
N GLU A 165 -7.14 32.70 9.08
CA GLU A 165 -6.66 33.87 9.83
C GLU A 165 -5.91 34.88 8.95
N THR A 166 -5.14 34.41 7.97
CA THR A 166 -4.12 35.26 7.33
C THR A 166 -4.16 35.24 5.81
N GLY A 167 -4.96 34.34 5.20
CA GLY A 167 -4.90 34.08 3.76
C GLY A 167 -3.52 33.60 3.29
N PHE A 168 -2.70 33.07 4.20
CA PHE A 168 -1.27 32.77 3.99
C PHE A 168 -0.37 34.00 3.76
N SER A 169 -0.79 35.18 4.24
CA SER A 169 -0.13 36.48 4.01
C SER A 169 0.82 36.94 5.11
N ARG A 170 1.10 36.11 6.13
CA ARG A 170 2.10 36.48 7.15
C ARG A 170 3.49 36.56 6.51
N PRO A 171 4.25 37.67 6.73
CA PRO A 171 5.57 37.89 6.15
C PRO A 171 6.63 36.92 6.70
#